data_AF-A0A7Y4TKR9-F1
#
_entry.id   AF-A0A7Y4TKR9-F1
#
_cell.length_a   1.000
_cell.length_b   1.000
_cell.length_c   1.000
_cell.angle_alpha   90.00
_cell.angle_beta   90.00
_cell.angle_gamma   90.00
#
_symmetry.space_group_name_H-M   'P 1'
#
loop_
_entity.id
_entity.type
_entity.pdbx_description
1 polymer ?
#
loop_
_entity_poly.entity_id
_entity_poly.type
_entity_poly.pdbx_seq_one_letter_code
_entity_poly.pdbx_strand_id
1 'polypeptide(L)'
;MTRFLTTLAAIALLCAASLSAQGQGRAGGGPPPQRNLQVLPADIPQQQLIQIMQRFEQALGVGCEHCHVYQGRGNPANDLASDAKPEKAKTRAMMRMVRDINGGLPAAVSKPADQIAQVGCYTCHRGSAIPTAAPDLPAPPAGGGRQGGRQGGAE
;
A
#
# COMPACT_ATOMS: atom_id res chain seq x y z
N MET A 1 12.93 56.44 53.99
CA MET A 1 12.72 55.90 52.63
C MET A 1 13.12 54.42 52.62
N THR A 2 12.50 53.63 53.48
CA THR A 2 13.01 52.30 53.92
C THR A 2 11.94 51.20 53.82
N ARG A 3 10.88 51.42 53.04
CA ARG A 3 9.72 50.51 52.95
C ARG A 3 9.53 49.82 51.59
N PHE A 4 10.47 49.95 50.67
CA PHE A 4 10.37 49.33 49.33
C PHE A 4 11.37 48.19 49.07
N LEU A 5 12.24 47.84 50.02
CA LEU A 5 13.26 46.80 49.81
C LEU A 5 12.86 45.39 50.24
N THR A 6 11.75 45.21 50.98
CA THR A 6 11.40 43.90 51.56
C THR A 6 10.46 43.03 50.71
N THR A 7 9.90 43.55 49.61
CA THR A 7 8.97 42.76 48.76
C THR A 7 9.63 42.06 47.57
N LEU A 8 10.86 42.44 47.18
CA LEU A 8 11.56 41.83 46.04
C LEU A 8 12.19 40.47 46.36
N ALA A 9 12.49 40.18 47.63
CA ALA A 9 13.13 38.93 48.03
C ALA A 9 12.18 37.71 48.06
N ALA A 10 10.86 37.93 48.17
CA ALA A 10 9.89 36.83 48.25
C ALA A 10 9.45 36.28 46.89
N ILE A 11 9.63 37.03 45.79
CA ILE A 11 9.20 36.61 44.45
C ILE A 11 10.32 35.84 43.72
N ALA A 12 11.59 36.12 44.03
CA ALA A 12 12.73 35.41 43.44
C ALA A 12 12.86 33.95 43.91
N LEU A 13 12.30 33.59 45.08
CA LEU A 13 12.39 32.24 45.63
C LEU A 13 11.29 31.27 45.12
N LEU A 14 10.27 31.76 44.40
CA LEU A 14 9.21 30.90 43.84
C LEU A 14 9.44 30.44 42.39
N CYS A 15 10.44 30.97 41.68
CA CYS A 15 10.69 30.61 40.28
C CYS A 15 11.71 29.46 40.07
N ALA A 16 12.37 28.98 41.14
CA ALA A 16 13.41 27.95 41.01
C ALA A 16 12.90 26.49 41.05
N ALA A 17 11.60 26.26 41.25
CA ALA A 17 11.04 24.91 41.44
C ALA A 17 10.48 24.25 40.17
N SER A 18 10.54 24.89 39.01
CA SER A 18 9.82 24.41 37.81
C SER A 18 10.69 23.78 36.72
N LEU A 19 12.01 23.62 36.94
CA LEU A 19 12.93 23.16 35.87
C LEU A 19 13.18 21.65 35.82
N SER A 20 12.53 20.85 36.67
CA SER A 20 12.81 19.40 36.76
C SER A 20 11.79 18.49 36.07
N ALA A 21 10.90 19.02 35.22
CA ALA A 21 9.89 18.20 34.51
C ALA A 21 10.26 17.84 33.05
N GLN A 22 11.43 18.23 32.54
CA GLN A 22 11.93 17.78 31.24
C GLN A 22 12.84 16.57 31.39
N GLY A 23 12.31 15.45 31.87
CA GLY A 23 13.17 14.30 32.16
C GLY A 23 12.47 13.02 32.57
N GLN A 24 11.28 12.74 32.04
CA GLN A 24 10.68 11.41 32.13
C GLN A 24 10.45 10.89 30.71
N GLY A 25 11.11 9.76 30.44
CA GLY A 25 11.56 9.37 29.12
C GLY A 25 10.45 9.09 28.12
N ARG A 26 10.81 9.31 26.85
CA ARG A 26 10.32 8.46 25.76
C ARG A 26 10.92 7.06 25.96
N ALA A 27 10.47 6.37 27.00
CA ALA A 27 10.68 4.94 27.14
C ALA A 27 9.84 4.26 26.05
N GLY A 28 10.54 3.61 25.12
CA GLY A 28 10.11 2.52 24.25
C GLY A 28 8.65 2.48 23.83
N GLY A 29 8.39 2.84 22.58
CA GLY A 29 7.08 2.61 21.98
C GLY A 29 7.07 2.87 20.48
N GLY A 30 8.13 2.48 19.77
CA GLY A 30 7.98 2.31 18.32
C GLY A 30 6.82 1.34 18.07
N PRO A 31 5.99 1.55 17.03
CA PRO A 31 4.92 0.62 16.72
C PRO A 31 5.49 -0.80 16.63
N PRO A 32 4.74 -1.82 17.09
CA PRO A 32 5.25 -3.18 17.18
C PRO A 32 5.79 -3.63 15.82
N PRO A 33 6.89 -4.40 15.80
CA PRO A 33 7.49 -4.85 14.56
C PRO A 33 6.46 -5.60 13.71
N GLN A 34 6.52 -5.38 12.41
CA GLN A 34 5.68 -6.08 11.45
C GLN A 34 6.05 -7.55 11.46
N ARG A 35 5.05 -8.43 11.49
CA ARG A 35 5.23 -9.88 11.58
C ARG A 35 4.47 -10.59 10.47
N ASN A 36 4.94 -11.79 10.11
CA ASN A 36 4.35 -12.65 9.06
C ASN A 36 4.30 -12.02 7.65
N LEU A 37 5.36 -11.30 7.27
CA LEU A 37 5.58 -10.87 5.89
C LEU A 37 6.23 -12.00 5.09
N GLN A 38 5.51 -12.53 4.10
CA GLN A 38 5.96 -13.71 3.30
C GLN A 38 6.29 -13.37 1.84
N VAL A 39 5.95 -12.16 1.39
CA VAL A 39 6.18 -11.68 0.01
C VAL A 39 6.88 -10.33 0.01
N LEU A 40 6.48 -9.43 0.92
CA LEU A 40 7.18 -8.17 1.14
C LEU A 40 8.44 -8.38 1.99
N PRO A 41 9.45 -7.51 1.84
CA PRO A 41 10.65 -7.53 2.69
C PRO A 41 10.30 -7.45 4.18
N ALA A 42 11.01 -8.21 5.01
CA ALA A 42 10.77 -8.24 6.46
C ALA A 42 11.13 -6.92 7.15
N ASP A 43 12.04 -6.15 6.57
CA ASP A 43 12.58 -4.88 7.04
C ASP A 43 11.90 -3.64 6.40
N ILE A 44 10.81 -3.84 5.66
CA ILE A 44 10.09 -2.75 5.00
C ILE A 44 9.67 -1.66 6.00
N PRO A 45 9.93 -0.37 5.71
CA PRO A 45 9.47 0.73 6.56
C PRO A 45 7.96 0.68 6.75
N GLN A 46 7.49 0.88 7.98
CA GLN A 46 6.06 0.75 8.31
C GLN A 46 5.17 1.62 7.45
N GLN A 47 5.60 2.85 7.17
CA GLN A 47 4.83 3.74 6.31
C GLN A 47 4.69 3.16 4.89
N GLN A 48 5.75 2.56 4.35
CA GLN A 48 5.70 1.94 3.03
C GLN A 48 4.78 0.71 3.03
N LEU A 49 4.80 -0.12 4.09
CA LEU A 49 3.86 -1.23 4.23
C LEU A 49 2.40 -0.74 4.20
N ILE A 50 2.09 0.30 4.99
CA ILE A 50 0.74 0.87 5.06
C ILE A 50 0.29 1.39 3.68
N GLN A 51 1.19 2.05 2.95
CA GLN A 51 0.89 2.52 1.59
C GLN A 51 0.58 1.37 0.62
N ILE A 52 1.26 0.24 0.75
CA ILE A 52 0.96 -0.96 -0.06
C ILE A 52 -0.43 -1.51 0.30
N MET A 53 -0.77 -1.60 1.60
CA MET A 53 -2.09 -2.08 2.02
C MET A 53 -3.22 -1.18 1.52
N GLN A 54 -3.04 0.14 1.59
CA GLN A 54 -3.99 1.12 1.07
C GLN A 54 -4.19 1.00 -0.46
N ARG A 55 -3.12 0.65 -1.20
CA ARG A 55 -3.24 0.36 -2.65
C ARG A 55 -4.05 -0.91 -2.91
N PHE A 56 -3.98 -1.93 -2.04
CA PHE A 56 -4.83 -3.11 -2.16
C PHE A 56 -6.30 -2.75 -1.89
N GLU A 57 -6.59 -1.97 -0.85
CA GLU A 57 -7.95 -1.48 -0.57
C GLU A 57 -8.55 -0.76 -1.78
N GLN A 58 -7.80 0.18 -2.37
CA GLN A 58 -8.23 0.93 -3.55
C GLN A 58 -8.39 0.04 -4.78
N ALA A 59 -7.48 -0.91 -4.99
CA ALA A 59 -7.52 -1.80 -6.14
C ALA A 59 -8.72 -2.73 -6.14
N LEU A 60 -9.10 -3.22 -4.96
CA LEU A 60 -10.15 -4.21 -4.76
C LEU A 60 -11.49 -3.58 -4.32
N GLY A 61 -11.50 -2.31 -3.91
CA GLY A 61 -12.71 -1.66 -3.37
C GLY A 61 -13.16 -2.24 -2.03
N VAL A 62 -12.22 -2.62 -1.17
CA VAL A 62 -12.49 -3.26 0.14
C VAL A 62 -11.77 -2.54 1.28
N GLY A 63 -12.17 -2.80 2.52
CA GLY A 63 -11.48 -2.32 3.72
C GLY A 63 -10.43 -3.30 4.28
N CYS A 64 -9.66 -2.83 5.25
CA CYS A 64 -8.61 -3.59 5.95
C CYS A 64 -9.11 -4.94 6.50
N GLU A 65 -10.31 -4.94 7.07
CA GLU A 65 -10.99 -6.09 7.66
C GLU A 65 -11.34 -7.18 6.65
N HIS A 66 -11.34 -6.88 5.35
CA HIS A 66 -11.55 -7.90 4.32
C HIS A 66 -10.47 -8.98 4.38
N CYS A 67 -9.21 -8.57 4.55
CA CYS A 67 -8.05 -9.48 4.57
C CYS A 67 -7.48 -9.71 5.96
N HIS A 68 -7.67 -8.79 6.90
CA HIS A 68 -7.05 -8.84 8.22
C HIS A 68 -8.09 -9.05 9.34
N VAL A 69 -7.64 -9.58 10.47
CA VAL A 69 -8.39 -9.48 11.73
C VAL A 69 -8.25 -8.03 12.19
N TYR A 70 -9.24 -7.20 11.86
CA TYR A 70 -9.20 -5.76 12.07
C TYR A 70 -10.57 -5.23 12.51
N GLN A 71 -10.57 -4.39 13.53
CA GLN A 71 -11.75 -3.78 14.16
C GLN A 71 -11.58 -2.25 14.33
N GLY A 72 -10.74 -1.63 13.52
CA GLY A 72 -10.49 -0.19 13.55
C GLY A 72 -9.16 0.21 14.19
N ARG A 73 -8.75 1.45 13.94
CA ARG A 73 -7.43 1.97 14.33
C ARG A 73 -7.27 1.97 15.85
N GLY A 74 -6.15 1.43 16.34
CA GLY A 74 -5.82 1.40 17.77
C GLY A 74 -6.58 0.35 18.58
N ASN A 75 -7.44 -0.46 17.96
CA ASN A 75 -8.13 -1.53 18.67
C ASN A 75 -7.13 -2.65 19.06
N PRO A 76 -7.03 -3.03 20.35
CA PRO A 76 -6.11 -4.06 20.82
C PRO A 76 -6.46 -5.48 20.33
N ALA A 77 -7.70 -5.71 19.88
CA ALA A 77 -8.13 -6.97 19.29
C ALA A 77 -7.67 -7.17 17.83
N ASN A 78 -7.01 -6.17 17.24
CA ASN A 78 -6.47 -6.29 15.89
C ASN A 78 -5.33 -7.32 15.84
N ASP A 79 -5.41 -8.23 14.87
CA ASP A 79 -4.30 -9.09 14.49
C ASP A 79 -4.07 -9.06 12.98
N LEU A 80 -3.29 -8.06 12.55
CA LEU A 80 -2.92 -7.89 11.14
C LEU A 80 -2.00 -9.01 10.63
N ALA A 81 -1.33 -9.73 11.53
CA ALA A 81 -0.37 -10.77 11.18
C ALA A 81 -1.01 -12.14 11.01
N SER A 82 -2.16 -12.36 11.65
CA SER A 82 -2.94 -13.58 11.54
C SER A 82 -3.25 -13.95 10.08
N ASP A 83 -3.30 -15.25 9.83
CA ASP A 83 -3.74 -15.86 8.57
C ASP A 83 -5.15 -16.48 8.72
N ALA A 84 -5.90 -16.10 9.76
CA ALA A 84 -7.26 -16.60 10.01
C ALA A 84 -8.24 -16.30 8.86
N LYS A 85 -7.95 -15.28 8.03
CA LYS A 85 -8.75 -14.92 6.86
C LYS A 85 -8.12 -15.46 5.57
N PRO A 86 -8.81 -16.30 4.79
CA PRO A 86 -8.24 -16.90 3.58
C PRO A 86 -7.90 -15.86 2.49
N GLU A 87 -8.55 -14.70 2.49
CA GLU A 87 -8.30 -13.57 1.57
C GLU A 87 -6.83 -13.16 1.60
N LYS A 88 -6.19 -13.14 2.77
CA LYS A 88 -4.77 -12.78 2.90
C LYS A 88 -3.85 -13.75 2.17
N ALA A 89 -4.13 -15.05 2.24
CA ALA A 89 -3.37 -16.05 1.50
C ALA A 89 -3.55 -15.90 -0.02
N LYS A 90 -4.78 -15.62 -0.47
CA LYS A 90 -5.09 -15.31 -1.88
C LYS A 90 -4.32 -14.07 -2.34
N THR A 91 -4.32 -12.99 -1.55
CA THR A 91 -3.55 -11.77 -1.87
C THR A 91 -2.07 -12.06 -2.03
N ARG A 92 -1.46 -12.88 -1.16
CA ARG A 92 -0.06 -13.31 -1.33
C ARG A 92 0.18 -14.09 -2.62
N ALA A 93 -0.75 -14.95 -3.02
CA ALA A 93 -0.67 -15.65 -4.29
C ALA A 93 -0.75 -14.67 -5.48
N MET A 94 -1.68 -13.71 -5.43
CA MET A 94 -1.83 -12.67 -6.46
C MET A 94 -0.59 -11.77 -6.55
N MET A 95 0.04 -11.42 -5.43
CA MET A 95 1.29 -10.65 -5.45
C MET A 95 2.42 -11.38 -6.19
N ARG A 96 2.54 -12.70 -5.99
CA ARG A 96 3.52 -13.51 -6.72
C ARG A 96 3.16 -13.56 -8.21
N MET A 97 1.89 -13.79 -8.54
CA MET A 97 1.42 -13.77 -9.93
C MET A 97 1.74 -12.45 -10.64
N VAL A 98 1.46 -11.29 -10.02
CA VAL A 98 1.77 -9.99 -10.60
C VAL A 98 3.28 -9.82 -10.82
N ARG A 99 4.11 -10.22 -9.86
CA ARG A 99 5.57 -10.20 -10.00
C ARG A 99 6.02 -11.07 -11.19
N ASP A 100 5.45 -12.27 -11.32
CA ASP A 100 5.85 -13.21 -12.36
C ASP A 100 5.39 -12.73 -13.76
N ILE A 101 4.18 -12.16 -13.88
CA ILE A 101 3.69 -11.50 -15.11
C ILE A 101 4.66 -10.38 -15.50
N ASN A 102 4.90 -9.45 -14.58
CA ASN A 102 5.74 -8.27 -14.82
C ASN A 102 7.19 -8.63 -15.18
N GLY A 103 7.74 -9.68 -14.56
CA GLY A 103 9.05 -10.21 -14.92
C GLY A 103 9.13 -10.81 -16.33
N GLY A 104 8.02 -11.39 -16.82
CA GLY A 104 7.94 -11.99 -18.15
C GLY A 104 7.58 -11.02 -19.29
N LEU A 105 6.98 -9.86 -18.96
CA LEU A 105 6.50 -8.91 -19.96
C LEU A 105 7.57 -8.48 -20.98
N PRO A 106 8.82 -8.12 -20.61
CA PRO A 106 9.83 -7.68 -21.57
C PRO A 106 10.08 -8.67 -22.70
N ALA A 107 10.20 -9.95 -22.35
CA ALA A 107 10.40 -11.02 -23.32
C ALA A 107 9.13 -11.23 -24.17
N ALA A 108 7.95 -11.20 -23.54
CA ALA A 108 6.68 -11.44 -24.23
C ALA A 108 6.36 -10.38 -25.30
N VAL A 109 6.76 -9.12 -25.09
CA VAL A 109 6.45 -8.01 -26.03
C VAL A 109 7.67 -7.46 -26.77
N SER A 110 8.84 -8.08 -26.63
CA SER A 110 10.10 -7.65 -27.29
C SER A 110 10.43 -6.17 -27.04
N LYS A 111 10.24 -5.71 -25.80
CA LYS A 111 10.54 -4.33 -25.37
C LYS A 111 11.29 -4.35 -24.04
N PRO A 112 12.16 -3.36 -23.77
CA PRO A 112 12.81 -3.26 -22.47
C PRO A 112 11.78 -2.90 -21.38
N ALA A 113 12.05 -3.30 -20.14
CA ALA A 113 11.11 -3.20 -19.02
C ALA A 113 10.66 -1.77 -18.70
N ASP A 114 11.54 -0.79 -18.93
CA ASP A 114 11.29 0.65 -18.73
C ASP A 114 10.34 1.25 -19.78
N GLN A 115 10.10 0.55 -20.89
CA GLN A 115 9.15 0.94 -21.94
C GLN A 115 7.81 0.20 -21.85
N ILE A 116 7.58 -0.55 -20.78
CA ILE A 116 6.37 -1.37 -20.61
C ILE A 116 5.60 -0.94 -19.37
N ALA A 117 4.31 -0.65 -19.56
CA ALA A 117 3.39 -0.47 -18.45
C ALA A 117 3.26 -1.77 -17.65
N GLN A 118 3.61 -1.70 -16.36
CA GLN A 118 3.52 -2.85 -15.46
C GLN A 118 2.06 -3.15 -15.10
N VAL A 119 1.75 -4.43 -14.96
CA VAL A 119 0.45 -4.88 -14.44
C VAL A 119 0.41 -4.62 -12.93
N GLY A 120 -0.73 -4.13 -12.45
CA GLY A 120 -1.03 -3.97 -11.04
C GLY A 120 -2.39 -4.56 -10.69
N CYS A 121 -2.71 -4.59 -9.40
CA CYS A 121 -3.98 -5.15 -8.91
C CYS A 121 -5.19 -4.47 -9.58
N TYR A 122 -5.15 -3.14 -9.75
CA TYR A 122 -6.23 -2.37 -10.36
C TYR A 122 -6.44 -2.71 -11.85
N THR A 123 -5.41 -3.19 -12.57
CA THR A 123 -5.51 -3.57 -13.99
C THR A 123 -6.63 -4.58 -14.22
N CYS A 124 -6.81 -5.54 -13.29
CA CYS A 124 -7.86 -6.55 -13.36
C CYS A 124 -9.03 -6.25 -12.41
N HIS A 125 -8.75 -5.90 -11.15
CA HIS A 125 -9.79 -5.74 -10.14
C HIS A 125 -10.67 -4.52 -10.36
N ARG A 126 -10.10 -3.41 -10.87
CA ARG A 126 -10.83 -2.19 -11.22
C ARG A 126 -11.78 -1.68 -10.11
N GLY A 127 -11.37 -1.81 -8.84
CA GLY A 127 -12.17 -1.41 -7.68
C GLY A 127 -13.18 -2.46 -7.21
N SER A 128 -13.08 -3.71 -7.67
CA SER A 128 -13.91 -4.84 -7.24
C SER A 128 -13.05 -6.02 -6.77
N ALA A 129 -13.42 -6.63 -5.64
CA ALA A 129 -12.71 -7.76 -5.07
C ALA A 129 -12.72 -8.98 -6.02
N ILE A 130 -13.78 -9.11 -6.82
CA ILE A 130 -13.89 -10.11 -7.87
C ILE A 130 -13.79 -9.38 -9.22
N PRO A 131 -12.71 -9.60 -9.99
CA PRO A 131 -12.60 -9.05 -11.34
C PRO A 131 -13.78 -9.53 -12.19
N THR A 132 -14.46 -8.61 -12.85
CA THR A 132 -15.40 -8.96 -13.91
C THR A 132 -14.62 -9.16 -15.20
N ALA A 133 -14.98 -10.16 -16.00
CA ALA A 133 -14.53 -10.17 -17.39
C ALA A 133 -15.01 -8.88 -18.04
N ALA A 134 -14.20 -8.29 -18.93
CA ALA A 134 -14.72 -7.27 -19.81
C ALA A 134 -15.97 -7.85 -20.51
N PRO A 135 -17.03 -7.06 -20.75
CA PRO A 135 -18.09 -7.52 -21.64
C PRO A 135 -17.43 -7.98 -22.94
N ASP A 136 -17.91 -9.12 -23.48
CA ASP A 136 -17.38 -9.69 -24.70
C ASP A 136 -17.14 -8.58 -25.72
N LEU A 137 -15.89 -8.48 -26.21
CA LEU A 137 -15.60 -7.55 -27.29
C LEU A 137 -16.61 -7.84 -28.41
N PRO A 138 -17.25 -6.81 -29.00
CA PRO A 138 -18.14 -7.03 -30.12
C PRO A 138 -17.44 -7.92 -31.14
N ALA A 139 -18.13 -8.97 -31.60
CA ALA A 139 -17.58 -9.84 -32.63
C ALA A 139 -17.05 -8.96 -33.78
N PRO A 140 -15.85 -9.26 -34.31
CA PRO A 140 -15.32 -8.49 -35.43
C PRO A 140 -16.36 -8.45 -36.56
N PRO A 141 -16.51 -7.32 -37.26
CA PRO A 141 -17.51 -7.22 -38.32
C PRO A 141 -17.30 -8.35 -39.32
N ALA A 142 -18.36 -9.11 -39.57
CA ALA A 142 -18.32 -10.22 -40.51
C ALA A 142 -18.03 -9.68 -41.91
N GLY A 143 -16.83 -9.95 -42.41
CA GLY A 143 -16.51 -9.84 -43.84
C GLY A 143 -16.30 -8.42 -44.38
N GLY A 144 -15.16 -7.81 -44.07
CA GLY A 144 -14.51 -6.85 -44.98
C GLY A 144 -13.33 -7.55 -45.62
N GLY A 145 -13.55 -8.24 -46.74
CA GLY A 145 -12.48 -8.93 -47.46
C GLY A 145 -11.28 -8.01 -47.67
N ARG A 146 -10.10 -8.41 -47.18
CA ARG A 146 -8.84 -7.85 -47.67
C ARG A 146 -8.83 -8.13 -49.17
N GLN A 147 -9.21 -7.14 -49.99
CA GLN A 147 -8.82 -7.13 -51.39
C GLN A 147 -7.30 -7.05 -51.38
N GLY A 148 -6.67 -8.23 -51.51
CA GLY A 148 -5.25 -8.37 -51.70
C GLY A 148 -4.88 -7.55 -52.93
N GLY A 149 -3.98 -6.59 -52.73
CA GLY A 149 -3.34 -5.88 -53.81
C GLY A 149 -2.69 -6.90 -54.74
N ARG A 150 -3.24 -7.03 -55.95
CA ARG A 150 -2.60 -7.71 -57.06
C ARG A 150 -2.66 -6.81 -58.28
N GLN A 151 -1.64 -5.97 -58.42
CA GLN A 151 -1.11 -5.49 -59.68
C GLN A 151 0.42 -5.48 -59.43
N GLY A 152 1.20 -6.53 -59.75
CA GLY A 152 1.15 -7.34 -60.96
C GLY A 152 1.71 -6.51 -62.10
N GLY A 153 3.03 -6.40 -62.19
CA GLY A 153 3.71 -5.82 -63.33
C GLY A 153 3.75 -6.78 -64.52
N ALA A 154 3.82 -6.23 -65.73
CA ALA A 154 4.57 -6.70 -66.89
C ALA A 154 4.31 -5.75 -68.06
N GLU A 155 5.41 -5.28 -68.65
CA GLU A 155 5.66 -4.92 -70.07
C GLU A 155 4.84 -3.80 -70.74
#